data_AF-A0A7L3MPC7-F1
#
_entry.id   AF-A0A7L3MPC7-F1
#
_cell.length_a   1.000
_cell.length_b   1.000
_cell.length_c   1.000
_cell.angle_alpha   90.00
_cell.angle_beta   90.00
_cell.angle_gamma   90.00
#
_symmetry.space_group_name_H-M   'P 1'
#
loop_
_entity.id
_entity.type
_entity.pdbx_description
1 polymer ?
#
loop_
_entity_poly.entity_id
_entity_poly.type
_entity_poly.pdbx_seq_one_letter_code
_entity_poly.pdbx_strand_id
1 'polypeptide(L)'
;MAHTERALPWLLLLSLALLGSSTAERDCRVSSFKVKENFDKTRYSGTWYAMAKKDPEGLFLQDNVVAQFTVDENGQMTATAKGRVRLFNNWDVCADMIGSFTETEDPAKFKMKYWGVASFLQKGSE
;
A
#
# COMPACT_ATOMS: atom_id res chain seq x y z
N MET A 1 -42.64 37.35 -28.00
CA MET A 1 -42.56 36.17 -27.11
C MET A 1 -41.63 35.10 -27.72
N ALA A 2 -40.34 35.41 -27.92
CA ALA A 2 -39.39 34.47 -28.54
C ALA A 2 -38.01 34.42 -27.86
N HIS A 3 -37.71 35.36 -26.94
CA HIS A 3 -36.45 35.39 -26.21
C HIS A 3 -36.45 34.52 -24.94
N THR A 4 -37.62 34.23 -24.37
CA THR A 4 -37.76 33.52 -23.10
C THR A 4 -37.51 32.01 -23.23
N GLU A 5 -37.83 31.40 -24.37
CA GLU A 5 -37.68 29.95 -24.59
C GLU A 5 -36.23 29.51 -24.84
N ARG A 6 -35.37 30.41 -25.34
CA ARG A 6 -33.93 30.14 -25.51
C ARG A 6 -33.10 30.34 -24.24
N ALA A 7 -33.63 31.06 -23.26
CA ALA A 7 -32.95 31.34 -21.99
C ALA A 7 -33.06 30.17 -20.99
N LEU A 8 -34.16 29.42 -21.02
CA LEU A 8 -34.40 28.29 -20.14
C LEU A 8 -33.33 27.19 -20.20
N PRO A 9 -32.90 26.70 -21.39
CA PRO A 9 -31.84 25.70 -21.47
C PRO A 9 -30.47 26.23 -21.03
N TRP A 10 -30.20 27.53 -21.24
CA TRP A 10 -28.96 28.16 -20.78
C TRP A 10 -28.93 28.33 -19.26
N LEU A 11 -30.05 28.70 -18.67
CA LEU A 11 -30.23 28.76 -17.21
C LEU A 11 -30.11 27.36 -16.57
N LEU A 12 -30.66 26.33 -17.22
CA LEU A 12 -30.49 24.94 -16.80
C LEU A 12 -29.03 24.48 -16.86
N LEU A 13 -28.32 24.77 -17.95
CA LEU A 13 -26.89 24.45 -18.09
C LEU A 13 -26.01 25.20 -17.07
N LEU A 14 -26.31 26.48 -16.81
CA LEU A 14 -25.64 27.27 -15.77
C LEU A 14 -25.90 26.71 -14.37
N SER A 15 -27.13 26.26 -14.09
CA SER A 15 -27.46 25.63 -12.80
C SER A 15 -26.75 24.29 -12.62
N LEU A 16 -26.63 23.48 -13.69
CA LEU A 16 -25.90 22.21 -13.66
C LEU A 16 -24.39 22.41 -13.47
N ALA A 17 -23.82 23.45 -14.08
CA ALA A 17 -22.42 23.81 -13.90
C ALA A 17 -22.10 24.26 -12.47
N LEU A 18 -23.05 24.95 -11.81
CA LEU A 18 -22.93 25.34 -10.40
C LEU A 18 -23.08 24.15 -9.44
N LEU A 19 -23.91 23.16 -9.78
CA LEU A 19 -24.06 21.90 -9.02
C LEU A 19 -22.86 20.95 -9.16
N GLY A 20 -22.09 21.06 -10.26
CA GLY A 20 -20.90 20.25 -10.52
C GLY A 20 -19.66 20.64 -9.70
N SER A 21 -19.72 21.72 -8.91
CA SER A 21 -18.61 22.23 -8.10
C SER A 21 -18.60 21.65 -6.69
N SER A 22 -19.08 20.43 -6.48
CA SER A 22 -18.76 19.69 -5.27
C SER A 22 -17.33 19.16 -5.42
N THR A 23 -16.34 20.01 -5.11
CA THR A 23 -15.02 19.50 -4.73
C THR A 23 -15.27 18.58 -3.55
N ALA A 24 -15.27 17.26 -3.77
CA ALA A 24 -15.24 16.31 -2.67
C ALA A 24 -13.91 16.53 -1.96
N GLU A 25 -13.89 17.42 -0.97
CA GLU A 25 -12.76 17.62 -0.08
C GLU A 25 -12.49 16.26 0.57
N ARG A 26 -11.35 15.67 0.21
CA ARG A 26 -11.00 14.35 0.69
C ARG A 26 -10.36 14.50 2.06
N ASP A 27 -10.93 13.83 3.04
CA ASP A 27 -10.28 13.70 4.34
C ASP A 27 -9.04 12.81 4.19
N CYS A 28 -7.86 13.42 4.31
CA CYS A 28 -6.56 12.76 4.21
C CYS A 28 -5.93 12.45 5.57
N ARG A 29 -6.67 12.61 6.68
CA ARG A 29 -6.17 12.24 8.02
C ARG A 29 -6.02 10.73 8.09
N VAL A 30 -4.87 10.25 8.53
CA VAL A 30 -4.58 8.79 8.62
C VAL A 30 -5.61 8.06 9.50
N SER A 31 -6.17 8.74 10.50
CA SER A 31 -7.20 8.19 11.39
C SER A 31 -8.55 7.94 10.72
N SER A 32 -8.86 8.57 9.57
CA SER A 32 -10.14 8.39 8.86
C SER A 32 -10.09 7.28 7.79
N PHE A 33 -8.92 6.69 7.53
CA PHE A 33 -8.78 5.63 6.56
C PHE A 33 -9.48 4.35 7.01
N LYS A 34 -10.36 3.86 6.13
CA LYS A 34 -11.03 2.57 6.30
C LYS A 34 -10.05 1.44 5.96
N VAL A 35 -10.00 0.43 6.82
CA VAL A 35 -9.19 -0.79 6.64
C VAL A 35 -10.09 -1.97 6.28
N LYS A 36 -9.50 -3.13 6.00
CA LYS A 36 -10.26 -4.33 5.65
C LYS A 36 -11.09 -4.80 6.84
N GLU A 37 -12.41 -4.76 6.70
CA GLU A 37 -13.32 -5.32 7.69
C GLU A 37 -13.13 -6.84 7.80
N ASN A 38 -13.10 -7.35 9.04
CA ASN A 38 -12.95 -8.77 9.38
C ASN A 38 -11.77 -9.42 8.65
N PHE A 39 -10.59 -8.82 8.78
CA PHE A 39 -9.36 -9.34 8.18
C PHE A 39 -9.05 -10.75 8.72
N ASP A 40 -8.91 -11.72 7.81
CA ASP A 40 -8.63 -13.12 8.12
C ASP A 40 -7.21 -13.45 7.66
N LYS A 41 -6.33 -13.66 8.64
CA LYS A 41 -4.91 -13.95 8.42
C LYS A 41 -4.70 -15.23 7.63
N THR A 42 -5.52 -16.26 7.88
CA THR A 42 -5.36 -17.57 7.24
C THR A 42 -5.68 -17.47 5.75
N ARG A 43 -6.72 -16.71 5.41
CA ARG A 43 -7.09 -16.43 4.01
C ARG A 43 -6.13 -15.50 3.29
N TYR A 44 -5.40 -14.67 4.03
CA TYR A 44 -4.39 -13.78 3.48
C TYR A 44 -3.02 -14.46 3.31
N SER A 45 -2.79 -15.59 3.99
CA SER A 45 -1.56 -16.37 3.85
C SER A 45 -1.32 -16.82 2.40
N GLY A 46 -0.05 -16.94 2.03
CA GLY A 46 0.34 -17.25 0.65
C GLY A 46 1.30 -16.24 0.03
N THR A 47 1.55 -16.42 -1.27
CA THR A 47 2.46 -15.58 -2.06
C THR A 47 1.73 -14.40 -2.66
N TRP A 48 2.30 -13.21 -2.49
CA TRP A 48 1.81 -11.96 -3.05
C TRP A 48 2.90 -11.28 -3.90
N TYR A 49 2.54 -10.89 -5.11
CA TYR A 49 3.44 -10.22 -6.05
C TYR A 49 3.11 -8.72 -6.07
N ALA A 50 4.09 -7.86 -5.78
CA ALA A 50 3.87 -6.42 -5.78
C ALA A 50 3.79 -5.90 -7.22
N MET A 51 2.62 -5.41 -7.62
CA MET A 51 2.39 -4.86 -8.97
C MET A 51 2.67 -3.36 -9.05
N ALA A 52 2.46 -2.63 -7.95
CA ALA A 52 2.71 -1.21 -7.83
C ALA A 52 3.05 -0.86 -6.38
N LYS A 53 3.81 0.22 -6.18
CA LYS A 53 4.17 0.73 -4.86
C LYS A 53 4.17 2.25 -4.82
N LYS A 54 3.99 2.79 -3.62
CA LYS A 54 4.26 4.19 -3.30
C LYS A 54 5.48 4.23 -2.38
N ASP A 55 6.53 4.91 -2.80
CA ASP A 55 7.78 4.93 -2.07
C ASP A 55 7.74 5.86 -0.85
N PRO A 56 8.33 5.43 0.29
CA PRO A 56 8.65 6.33 1.39
C PRO A 56 9.90 7.15 1.06
N GLU A 57 10.25 8.08 1.94
CA GLU A 57 11.57 8.69 1.91
C GLU A 57 12.64 7.67 2.34
N GLY A 58 13.81 7.69 1.68
CA GLY A 58 14.95 6.85 2.01
C GLY A 58 15.09 5.57 1.16
N LEU A 59 15.92 4.64 1.65
CA LEU A 59 16.22 3.39 0.95
C LEU A 59 15.06 2.39 1.08
N PHE A 60 14.57 1.89 -0.06
CA PHE A 60 13.48 0.92 -0.10
C PHE A 60 13.61 -0.05 -1.28
N LEU A 61 12.83 -1.14 -1.23
CA LEU A 61 12.75 -2.13 -2.31
C LEU A 61 12.31 -1.44 -3.61
N GLN A 62 12.99 -1.75 -4.71
CA GLN A 62 12.82 -1.12 -6.01
C GLN A 62 11.84 -1.91 -6.89
N ASP A 63 12.11 -3.19 -7.14
CA ASP A 63 11.26 -4.06 -7.95
C ASP A 63 11.49 -5.54 -7.63
N ASN A 64 10.83 -6.41 -8.40
CA ASN A 64 10.84 -7.87 -8.20
C ASN A 64 10.42 -8.25 -6.78
N VAL A 65 9.50 -7.47 -6.22
CA VAL A 65 9.07 -7.63 -4.82
C VAL A 65 8.04 -8.74 -4.72
N VAL A 66 8.41 -9.80 -4.03
CA VAL A 66 7.56 -10.95 -3.73
C VAL A 66 7.50 -11.14 -2.22
N ALA A 67 6.30 -11.16 -1.67
CA ALA A 67 6.06 -11.41 -0.26
C ALA A 67 5.40 -12.77 -0.07
N GLN A 68 5.80 -13.50 0.96
CA GLN A 68 5.19 -14.75 1.40
C GLN A 68 4.70 -14.55 2.82
N PHE A 69 3.38 -14.64 3.03
CA PHE A 69 2.76 -14.54 4.34
C PHE A 69 2.47 -15.93 4.88
N THR A 70 2.75 -16.12 6.16
CA THR A 70 2.53 -17.37 6.89
C THR A 70 1.86 -17.08 8.23
N VAL A 71 1.01 -18.00 8.67
CA VAL A 71 0.37 -17.95 9.99
C VAL A 71 0.79 -19.22 10.71
N ASP A 72 1.34 -19.08 11.91
CA ASP A 72 1.75 -20.22 12.72
C ASP A 72 0.57 -20.85 13.48
N GLU A 73 0.84 -21.94 14.19
CA GLU A 73 -0.15 -22.66 14.99
C GLU A 73 -0.73 -21.82 16.14
N ASN A 74 -0.01 -20.79 16.59
CA ASN A 74 -0.45 -19.86 17.62
C ASN A 74 -1.29 -18.71 17.04
N GLY A 75 -1.50 -18.67 15.72
CA GLY A 75 -2.21 -17.60 15.02
C GLY A 75 -1.37 -16.33 14.81
N GLN A 76 -0.07 -16.36 15.10
CA GLN A 76 0.85 -15.26 14.82
C GLN A 76 1.18 -15.23 13.33
N MET A 77 1.06 -14.04 12.76
CA MET A 77 1.39 -13.80 11.36
C MET A 77 2.85 -13.38 11.23
N THR A 78 3.53 -13.95 10.24
CA THR A 78 4.89 -13.61 9.82
C THR A 78 4.93 -13.47 8.30
N ALA A 79 5.97 -12.83 7.79
CA ALA A 79 6.20 -12.77 6.35
C ALA A 79 7.68 -12.76 6.01
N THR A 80 8.01 -13.29 4.83
CA THR A 80 9.28 -13.04 4.17
C THR A 80 9.04 -12.20 2.92
N ALA A 81 9.94 -11.28 2.60
CA ALA A 81 9.86 -10.50 1.37
C ALA A 81 11.22 -10.45 0.67
N LYS A 82 11.21 -10.76 -0.62
CA LYS A 82 12.39 -10.65 -1.49
C LYS A 82 12.19 -9.53 -2.47
N GLY A 83 13.24 -8.79 -2.79
CA GLY A 83 13.19 -7.76 -3.83
C GLY A 83 14.53 -7.12 -4.10
N ARG A 84 14.66 -6.50 -5.28
CA ARG A 84 15.86 -5.74 -5.63
C ARG A 84 15.90 -4.46 -4.80
N VAL A 85 17.06 -4.13 -4.25
CA VAL A 85 17.35 -2.84 -3.64
C VAL A 85 18.64 -2.29 -4.25
N ARG A 86 18.68 -0.97 -4.44
CA ARG A 86 19.86 -0.29 -4.95
C ARG A 86 20.61 0.35 -3.79
N LEU A 87 21.67 -0.32 -3.36
CA LEU A 87 22.65 0.25 -2.43
C LEU A 87 23.55 1.21 -3.21
N PHE A 88 24.11 2.20 -2.51
CA PHE A 88 25.01 3.28 -2.97
C PHE A 88 25.57 3.16 -4.40
N ASN A 89 25.46 4.23 -5.20
CA ASN A 89 26.14 4.41 -6.49
C ASN A 89 26.16 3.16 -7.41
N ASN A 90 25.02 2.45 -7.49
CA ASN A 90 24.69 1.40 -8.48
C ASN A 90 24.95 -0.05 -8.04
N TRP A 91 25.02 -0.34 -6.75
CA TRP A 91 25.13 -1.72 -6.28
C TRP A 91 23.75 -2.33 -6.03
N ASP A 92 23.26 -3.09 -7.01
CA ASP A 92 21.98 -3.77 -6.93
C ASP A 92 22.12 -5.11 -6.21
N VAL A 93 21.35 -5.30 -5.14
CA VAL A 93 21.31 -6.55 -4.36
C VAL A 93 19.87 -7.03 -4.18
N CYS A 94 19.68 -8.34 -4.04
CA CYS A 94 18.36 -8.94 -3.79
C CYS A 94 18.10 -9.06 -2.29
N ALA A 95 17.57 -8.02 -1.66
CA ALA A 95 17.29 -8.05 -0.23
C ALA A 95 16.31 -9.17 0.11
N ASP A 96 16.66 -9.97 1.12
CA ASP A 96 15.79 -10.99 1.72
C ASP A 96 15.41 -10.52 3.12
N MET A 97 14.14 -10.22 3.32
CA MET A 97 13.61 -9.54 4.49
C MET A 97 12.67 -10.48 5.24
N ILE A 98 12.70 -10.41 6.57
CA ILE A 98 11.80 -11.13 7.46
C ILE A 98 11.01 -10.10 8.26
N GLY A 99 9.71 -10.35 8.42
CA GLY A 99 8.79 -9.52 9.19
C GLY A 99 7.95 -10.34 10.17
N SER A 100 7.77 -9.83 11.38
CA SER A 100 6.84 -10.33 12.37
C SER A 100 5.76 -9.29 12.65
N PHE A 101 4.50 -9.72 12.76
CA PHE A 101 3.36 -8.82 12.98
C PHE A 101 2.84 -8.95 14.41
N THR A 102 2.84 -7.83 15.15
CA THR A 102 2.19 -7.72 16.45
C THR A 102 0.78 -7.16 16.28
N GLU A 103 -0.20 -7.79 16.90
CA GLU A 103 -1.61 -7.41 16.83
C GLU A 103 -1.89 -6.07 17.51
N THR A 104 -2.98 -5.44 17.10
CA THR A 104 -3.56 -4.26 17.74
C THR A 104 -5.05 -4.51 18.02
N GLU A 105 -5.75 -3.53 18.58
CA GLU A 105 -7.20 -3.62 18.83
C GLU A 105 -8.02 -3.79 17.55
N ASP A 106 -7.53 -3.30 16.41
CA ASP A 106 -8.16 -3.47 15.10
C ASP A 106 -7.53 -4.68 14.39
N PRO A 107 -8.31 -5.71 14.01
CA PRO A 107 -7.80 -6.96 13.45
C PRO A 107 -7.09 -6.79 12.10
N ALA A 108 -7.28 -5.66 11.41
CA ALA A 108 -6.61 -5.36 10.15
C ALA A 108 -5.37 -4.47 10.32
N LYS A 109 -5.06 -4.02 11.54
CA LYS A 109 -3.90 -3.15 11.83
C LYS A 109 -2.88 -3.92 12.65
N PHE A 110 -1.62 -3.86 12.20
CA PHE A 110 -0.51 -4.55 12.83
C PHE A 110 0.67 -3.61 13.00
N LYS A 111 1.48 -3.87 14.03
CA LYS A 111 2.83 -3.32 14.12
C LYS A 111 3.79 -4.32 13.48
N MET A 112 4.40 -3.95 12.37
CA MET A 112 5.37 -4.80 11.68
C MET A 112 6.79 -4.49 12.17
N LYS A 113 7.45 -5.47 12.76
CA LYS A 113 8.90 -5.44 12.99
C LYS A 113 9.58 -6.22 11.87
N TYR A 114 10.54 -5.60 11.18
CA TYR A 114 11.19 -6.20 10.02
C TYR A 114 12.72 -6.04 10.10
N TRP A 115 13.44 -6.97 9.46
CA TRP A 115 14.90 -6.95 9.35
C TRP A 115 15.37 -7.74 8.13
N GLY A 116 16.56 -7.39 7.61
CA GLY A 116 17.18 -8.10 6.50
C GLY A 116 18.01 -9.30 6.98
N VAL A 117 18.01 -10.38 6.22
CA VAL A 117 18.95 -11.48 6.40
C VAL A 117 20.29 -11.06 5.81
N ALA A 118 21.36 -11.15 6.59
CA ALA A 118 22.72 -10.79 6.17
C ALA A 118 23.38 -11.84 5.25
N SER A 119 22.59 -12.51 4.41
CA SER A 119 23.07 -13.59 3.53
C SER A 119 24.15 -13.12 2.54
N PHE A 120 24.17 -11.81 2.23
CA PHE A 120 25.21 -11.19 1.40
C PHE A 120 26.58 -11.07 2.09
N LEU A 121 26.65 -10.99 3.43
CA LEU A 121 27.92 -10.89 4.15
C LEU A 121 28.62 -12.25 4.32
N GLN A 122 27.89 -13.35 4.15
CA GLN A 122 28.45 -14.70 4.26
C GLN A 122 29.08 -15.22 2.96
N LYS A 123 28.75 -14.62 1.81
CA LYS A 123 29.47 -14.88 0.55
C LYS A 123 30.75 -14.03 0.54
N GLY A 124 31.72 -14.44 1.35
CA GLY A 124 33.08 -13.94 1.28
C GLY A 124 33.66 -14.18 -0.12
N SER A 125 34.52 -13.24 -0.54
CA SER A 125 35.29 -13.26 -1.78
C SER A 125 35.89 -14.62 -2.12
N GLU A 126 35.56 -15.14 -3.31
CA GLU A 126 36.49 -15.96 -4.09
C GLU A 126 37.18 -15.07 -5.13
#